data_AF-A0AAD8JM10-F1
#
_entry.id   AF-A0AAD8JM10-F1
#
_cell.length_a   1.000
_cell.length_b   1.000
_cell.length_c   1.000
_cell.angle_alpha   90.00
_cell.angle_beta   90.00
_cell.angle_gamma   90.00
#
_symmetry.space_group_name_H-M   'P 1'
#
loop_
_entity.id
_entity.type
_entity.pdbx_description
1 polymer ?
#
loop_
_entity_poly.entity_id
_entity_poly.type
_entity_poly.pdbx_seq_one_letter_code
_entity_poly.pdbx_strand_id
1 'polypeptide(L)'
;MQIGLVIHSSVSMGDNKHYSCSTATETLEWIRAIIHFIKPYSFFWRSHVVNFFTHRLWEAVDEEWIDCLRNEPVEHLIQIPSGFVQEHWPSSLKQFITTLSSLAFPREQADLKKLLPNMQVALLNSVITQGMNQKKRHEIEALAAVVNSVARDVETNTVIDLGAGQGYLSQVLSFEYQLSVMAIDASSHHGRVTDERAERIKKHYEAKMRKSRRKRCDHSQDSYMPSPVLGHVENIVQLKGC
;
A
#
# COMPACT_ATOMS: atom_id res chain seq x y z
N MET A 1 20.71 10.81 -1.76
CA MET A 1 20.43 12.24 -1.97
C MET A 1 18.96 12.44 -1.65
N GLN A 2 18.68 12.99 -0.47
CA GLN A 2 17.37 13.02 0.16
C GLN A 2 16.82 14.43 -0.03
N ILE A 3 15.90 14.62 -0.97
CA ILE A 3 15.24 15.90 -1.18
C ILE A 3 13.93 15.82 -0.38
N GLY A 4 14.02 16.18 0.90
CA GLY A 4 12.85 16.50 1.71
C GLY A 4 12.46 17.94 1.42
N LEU A 5 11.48 18.14 0.55
CA LEU A 5 10.83 19.43 0.40
C LEU A 5 9.68 19.49 1.39
N VAL A 6 9.92 20.12 2.54
CA VAL A 6 8.86 20.56 3.45
C VAL A 6 8.19 21.76 2.78
N ILE A 7 7.04 21.54 2.14
CA ILE A 7 6.22 22.64 1.63
C ILE A 7 5.36 23.13 2.79
N HIS A 8 5.77 24.25 3.40
CA HIS A 8 4.84 25.11 4.14
C HIS A 8 4.00 25.86 3.11
N SER A 9 2.73 25.51 2.95
CA SER A 9 1.78 26.31 2.16
C SER A 9 0.86 27.10 3.09
N SER A 10 1.21 28.35 3.35
CA SER A 10 0.27 29.38 3.82
C SER A 10 -0.06 30.27 2.63
N VAL A 11 -1.12 29.93 1.89
CA VAL A 11 -1.79 30.86 0.96
C VAL A 11 -3.28 30.78 1.27
N SER A 12 -3.78 31.85 1.87
CA SER A 12 -5.19 32.06 2.21
C SER A 12 -5.78 32.97 1.13
N MET A 13 -6.69 32.45 0.30
CA MET A 13 -7.76 33.20 -0.35
C MET A 13 -8.70 32.23 -1.09
N GLY A 14 -9.97 32.22 -0.68
CA GLY A 14 -11.05 31.35 -1.19
C GLY A 14 -11.56 30.40 -0.11
N ASP A 15 -12.88 30.26 0.02
CA ASP A 15 -13.58 29.39 0.99
C ASP A 15 -13.04 27.96 0.96
N ASN A 16 -11.97 27.70 1.69
CA ASN A 16 -11.27 26.44 1.66
C ASN A 16 -12.00 25.49 2.61
N LYS A 17 -13.06 24.86 2.10
CA LYS A 17 -13.71 23.74 2.80
C LYS A 17 -12.64 22.70 3.11
N HIS A 18 -12.29 22.59 4.37
CA HIS A 18 -11.34 21.60 4.85
C HIS A 18 -12.07 20.26 4.97
N TYR A 19 -11.76 19.32 4.09
CA TYR A 19 -12.34 17.98 4.15
C TYR A 19 -11.62 17.14 5.21
N SER A 20 -12.35 16.20 5.82
CA SER A 20 -11.82 15.28 6.83
C SER A 20 -12.40 13.87 6.62
N CYS A 21 -11.73 12.88 7.19
CA CYS A 21 -12.25 11.51 7.29
C CYS A 21 -12.56 11.13 8.76
N SER A 22 -12.84 12.11 9.62
CA SER A 22 -13.05 11.86 11.06
C SER A 22 -14.36 11.11 11.31
N THR A 23 -15.37 11.33 10.47
CA THR A 23 -16.65 10.62 10.49
C THR A 23 -17.01 10.08 9.12
N ALA A 24 -17.93 9.11 9.08
CA ALA A 24 -18.46 8.56 7.83
C ALA A 24 -19.16 9.63 6.99
N THR A 25 -19.83 10.60 7.63
CA THR A 25 -20.53 11.70 6.95
C THR A 25 -19.53 12.64 6.27
N GLU A 26 -18.50 13.10 6.98
CA GLU A 26 -17.46 13.96 6.40
C GLU A 26 -16.72 13.25 5.25
N THR A 27 -16.40 11.97 5.45
CA THR A 27 -15.78 11.13 4.41
C THR A 27 -16.67 11.08 3.15
N LEU A 28 -17.98 10.88 3.32
CA LEU A 28 -18.93 10.83 2.21
C LEU A 28 -19.08 12.18 1.50
N GLU A 29 -19.07 13.29 2.24
CA GLU A 29 -19.08 14.64 1.68
C GLU A 29 -17.82 14.91 0.84
N TRP A 30 -16.66 14.48 1.33
CA TRP A 30 -15.41 14.60 0.59
C TRP A 30 -15.43 13.77 -0.70
N ILE A 31 -15.84 12.51 -0.62
CA ILE A 31 -16.00 11.64 -1.80
C ILE A 31 -16.92 12.29 -2.83
N ARG A 32 -18.06 12.85 -2.39
CA ARG A 32 -19.00 13.54 -3.30
C ARG A 32 -18.37 14.78 -3.94
N ALA A 33 -17.58 15.55 -3.20
CA ALA A 33 -16.89 16.72 -3.73
C ALA A 33 -15.85 16.33 -4.79
N ILE A 34 -15.05 15.29 -4.52
CA ILE A 34 -14.09 14.74 -5.50
C ILE A 34 -14.82 14.29 -6.76
N ILE A 35 -15.88 13.49 -6.62
CA ILE A 35 -16.69 13.01 -7.75
C ILE A 35 -17.25 14.18 -8.57
N HIS A 36 -17.81 15.19 -7.90
CA HIS A 36 -18.35 16.37 -8.57
C HIS A 36 -17.27 17.11 -9.36
N PHE A 37 -16.09 17.28 -8.78
CA PHE A 37 -14.95 17.96 -9.42
C PHE A 37 -14.39 17.20 -10.62
N ILE A 38 -14.23 15.87 -10.54
CA ILE A 38 -13.63 15.09 -11.64
C ILE A 38 -14.63 14.75 -12.76
N LYS A 39 -15.93 14.90 -12.52
CA LYS A 39 -16.98 14.51 -13.48
C LYS A 39 -16.90 15.23 -14.83
N PRO A 40 -16.67 16.57 -14.90
CA PRO A 40 -16.46 17.26 -16.17
C PRO A 40 -15.28 16.70 -16.96
N TYR A 41 -14.24 16.24 -16.27
CA TYR A 41 -13.02 15.67 -16.85
C TYR A 41 -13.11 14.18 -17.14
N SER A 42 -14.32 13.61 -17.24
CA SER A 42 -14.50 12.16 -17.45
C SER A 42 -13.90 11.64 -18.74
N PHE A 43 -13.71 12.51 -19.74
CA PHE A 43 -12.98 12.17 -20.95
C PHE A 43 -11.52 11.77 -20.68
N PHE A 44 -10.87 12.34 -19.66
CA PHE A 44 -9.52 11.94 -19.24
C PHE A 44 -9.50 10.60 -18.53
N TRP A 45 -10.21 10.48 -17.42
CA TRP A 45 -10.01 9.35 -16.50
C TRP A 45 -10.79 8.09 -16.90
N ARG A 46 -11.80 8.19 -17.77
CA ARG A 46 -12.48 7.02 -18.34
C ARG A 46 -11.76 6.43 -19.55
N SER A 47 -10.81 7.16 -20.10
CA SER A 47 -10.07 6.72 -21.27
C SER A 47 -8.89 5.84 -20.87
N HIS A 48 -8.66 4.76 -21.61
CA HIS A 48 -7.39 4.05 -21.53
C HIS A 48 -6.26 4.98 -21.99
N VAL A 49 -5.07 4.87 -21.39
CA VAL A 49 -3.95 5.80 -21.69
C VAL A 49 -3.58 5.81 -23.18
N VAL A 50 -3.72 4.68 -23.87
CA VAL A 50 -3.48 4.58 -25.33
C VAL A 50 -4.49 5.44 -26.10
N ASN A 51 -5.74 5.47 -25.67
CA ASN A 51 -6.81 6.23 -26.31
C ASN A 51 -6.63 7.74 -26.15
N PHE A 52 -5.87 8.18 -25.15
CA PHE A 52 -5.48 9.59 -25.00
C PHE A 52 -4.80 10.11 -26.28
N PHE A 53 -3.89 9.31 -26.83
CA PHE A 53 -3.14 9.68 -28.02
C PHE A 53 -3.93 9.46 -29.30
N THR A 54 -4.60 8.32 -29.43
CA THR A 54 -5.31 7.98 -30.67
C THR A 54 -6.54 8.85 -30.90
N HIS A 55 -7.22 9.28 -29.83
CA HIS A 55 -8.42 10.13 -29.92
C HIS A 55 -8.15 11.61 -29.63
N ARG A 56 -6.87 12.01 -29.53
CA ARG A 56 -6.45 13.40 -29.32
C ARG A 56 -7.17 14.06 -28.14
N LEU A 57 -7.30 13.36 -27.02
CA LEU A 57 -8.13 13.81 -25.89
C LEU A 57 -7.65 15.12 -25.25
N TRP A 58 -6.41 15.55 -25.53
CA TRP A 58 -5.91 16.87 -25.15
C TRP A 58 -6.69 18.02 -25.80
N GLU A 59 -7.39 17.80 -26.91
CA GLU A 59 -8.20 18.84 -27.57
C GLU A 59 -9.47 19.21 -26.79
N ALA A 60 -9.89 18.35 -25.86
CA ALA A 60 -10.98 18.66 -24.95
C ALA A 60 -10.53 19.44 -23.71
N VAL A 61 -9.22 19.68 -23.55
CA VAL A 61 -8.68 20.59 -22.54
C VAL A 61 -8.90 22.02 -23.01
N ASP A 62 -9.11 22.92 -22.05
CA ASP A 62 -9.12 24.36 -22.30
C ASP A 62 -7.88 24.80 -23.09
N GLU A 63 -8.11 25.46 -24.21
CA GLU A 63 -7.06 25.90 -25.14
C GLU A 63 -6.06 26.84 -24.45
N GLU A 64 -6.53 27.71 -23.54
CA GLU A 64 -5.67 28.61 -22.78
C GLU A 64 -4.71 27.84 -21.86
N TRP A 65 -5.15 26.68 -21.34
CA TRP A 65 -4.30 25.86 -20.49
C TRP A 65 -3.20 25.20 -21.32
N ILE A 66 -3.56 24.67 -22.49
CA ILE A 66 -2.60 24.03 -23.40
C ILE A 66 -1.56 25.04 -23.90
N ASP A 67 -2.00 26.23 -24.31
CA ASP A 67 -1.11 27.27 -24.84
C ASP A 67 -0.16 27.81 -23.76
N CYS A 68 -0.66 27.98 -22.54
CA CYS A 68 0.16 28.34 -21.39
C CYS A 68 1.18 27.24 -21.08
N LEU A 69 0.72 26.00 -20.84
CA LEU A 69 1.56 24.90 -20.34
C LEU A 69 2.55 24.37 -21.37
N ARG A 70 2.28 24.52 -22.68
CA ARG A 70 3.20 24.10 -23.75
C ARG A 70 4.54 24.83 -23.68
N ASN A 71 4.54 26.07 -23.18
CA ASN A 71 5.72 26.93 -23.11
C ASN A 71 6.39 26.89 -21.72
N GLU A 72 5.86 26.13 -20.77
CA GLU A 72 6.44 26.01 -19.43
C GLU A 72 7.67 25.10 -19.39
N PRO A 73 8.68 25.44 -18.58
CA PRO A 73 9.74 24.52 -18.20
C PRO A 73 9.17 23.24 -17.57
N VAL A 74 9.82 22.10 -17.84
CA VAL A 74 9.40 20.79 -17.31
C VAL A 74 9.38 20.80 -15.78
N GLU A 75 10.28 21.55 -15.16
CA GLU A 75 10.38 21.71 -13.71
C GLU A 75 9.11 22.31 -13.10
N HIS A 76 8.41 23.19 -13.81
CA HIS A 76 7.13 23.73 -13.36
C HIS A 76 5.99 22.72 -13.57
N LEU A 77 6.00 22.01 -14.70
CA LEU A 77 4.97 21.03 -15.03
C LEU A 77 4.91 19.88 -14.02
N ILE A 78 6.07 19.38 -13.58
CA ILE A 78 6.14 18.29 -12.59
C ILE A 78 5.65 18.70 -11.20
N GLN A 79 5.58 20.00 -10.91
CA GLN A 79 5.11 20.53 -9.63
C GLN A 79 3.60 20.79 -9.60
N ILE A 80 2.89 20.70 -10.74
CA ILE A 80 1.43 20.88 -10.75
C ILE A 80 0.71 19.96 -9.73
N PRO A 81 1.06 18.66 -9.59
CA PRO A 81 0.43 17.80 -8.59
C PRO A 81 0.69 18.19 -7.12
N SER A 82 1.70 19.03 -6.85
CA SER A 82 1.96 19.59 -5.51
C SER A 82 1.18 20.88 -5.22
N GLY A 83 0.35 21.33 -6.17
CA GLY A 83 -0.43 22.56 -6.04
C GLY A 83 0.30 23.82 -6.50
N PHE A 84 1.43 23.65 -7.19
CA PHE A 84 2.21 24.75 -7.74
C PHE A 84 1.43 25.52 -8.81
N VAL A 85 1.47 26.85 -8.73
CA VAL A 85 0.87 27.78 -9.69
C VAL A 85 1.81 28.95 -9.96
N GLN A 86 1.78 29.47 -11.18
CA GLN A 86 2.51 30.68 -11.57
C GLN A 86 1.56 31.86 -11.76
N GLU A 87 2.07 33.08 -11.57
CA GLU A 87 1.26 34.30 -11.68
C GLU A 87 0.64 34.47 -13.07
N HIS A 88 1.43 34.22 -14.12
CA HIS A 88 1.03 34.39 -15.53
C HIS A 88 0.10 33.29 -16.06
N TRP A 89 -0.19 32.26 -15.27
CA TRP A 89 -1.12 31.21 -15.69
C TRP A 89 -2.58 31.72 -15.73
N PRO A 90 -3.41 31.18 -16.63
CA PRO A 90 -4.83 31.50 -16.69
C PRO A 90 -5.52 31.29 -15.34
N SER A 91 -6.46 32.18 -15.00
CA SER A 91 -7.20 32.12 -13.73
C SER A 91 -7.97 30.81 -13.57
N SER A 92 -8.54 30.28 -14.66
CA SER A 92 -9.24 28.98 -14.69
C SER A 92 -8.30 27.82 -14.34
N LEU A 93 -7.06 27.83 -14.85
CA LEU A 93 -6.04 26.83 -14.54
C LEU A 93 -5.60 26.91 -13.07
N LYS A 94 -5.33 28.13 -12.57
CA LYS A 94 -4.99 28.35 -11.16
C LYS A 94 -6.10 27.82 -10.25
N GLN A 95 -7.36 28.15 -10.56
CA GLN A 95 -8.51 27.66 -9.81
C GLN A 95 -8.62 26.13 -9.86
N PHE A 96 -8.40 25.51 -11.03
CA PHE A 96 -8.40 24.06 -11.16
C PHE A 96 -7.34 23.41 -10.24
N ILE A 97 -6.10 23.90 -10.27
CA ILE A 97 -5.00 23.35 -9.47
C ILE A 97 -5.23 23.55 -7.97
N THR A 98 -5.66 24.74 -7.56
CA THR A 98 -5.98 25.02 -6.14
C THR A 98 -7.12 24.13 -5.66
N THR A 99 -8.18 23.97 -6.46
CA THR A 99 -9.32 23.10 -6.12
C THR A 99 -8.90 21.62 -6.06
N LEU A 100 -8.10 21.17 -7.02
CA LEU A 100 -7.56 19.81 -7.02
C LEU A 100 -6.71 19.55 -5.76
N SER A 101 -5.91 20.54 -5.36
CA SER A 101 -5.03 20.46 -4.19
C SER A 101 -5.82 20.44 -2.88
N SER A 102 -6.91 21.20 -2.76
CA SER A 102 -7.76 21.17 -1.56
C SER A 102 -8.59 19.89 -1.44
N LEU A 103 -8.89 19.23 -2.56
CA LEU A 103 -9.56 17.94 -2.60
C LEU A 103 -8.61 16.75 -2.43
N ALA A 104 -7.29 16.96 -2.55
CA ALA A 104 -6.31 15.90 -2.46
C ALA A 104 -6.23 15.35 -1.03
N PHE A 105 -6.17 14.02 -0.91
CA PHE A 105 -5.87 13.40 0.37
C PHE A 105 -4.50 13.88 0.89
N PRO A 106 -4.38 14.21 2.19
CA PRO A 106 -3.11 14.48 2.82
C PRO A 106 -2.12 13.36 2.53
N ARG A 107 -1.02 13.72 1.87
CA ARG A 107 0.08 12.80 1.54
C ARG A 107 1.20 12.85 2.58
N GLU A 108 0.86 13.22 3.81
CA GLU A 108 1.82 13.19 4.91
C GLU A 108 2.23 11.73 5.16
N GLN A 109 3.53 11.49 5.25
CA GLN A 109 4.03 10.18 5.60
C GLN A 109 3.62 9.90 7.05
N ALA A 110 2.62 9.04 7.21
CA ALA A 110 2.20 8.59 8.52
C ALA A 110 3.38 7.97 9.27
N ASP A 111 3.61 8.44 10.49
CA ASP A 111 4.54 7.78 11.41
C ASP A 111 3.87 6.49 11.90
N LEU A 112 4.15 5.39 11.21
CA LEU A 112 3.60 4.08 11.52
C LEU A 112 3.86 3.65 12.98
N LYS A 113 4.95 4.14 13.60
CA LYS A 113 5.23 3.84 15.02
C LYS A 113 4.29 4.58 15.96
N LYS A 114 3.83 5.79 15.58
CA LYS A 114 2.82 6.53 16.35
C LYS A 114 1.42 5.94 16.15
N LEU A 115 1.08 5.55 14.93
CA LEU A 115 -0.24 4.98 14.62
C LEU A 115 -0.41 3.56 15.16
N LEU A 116 0.65 2.75 15.12
CA LEU A 116 0.65 1.36 15.57
C LEU A 116 1.78 1.17 16.58
N PRO A 117 1.62 1.64 17.83
CA PRO A 117 2.68 1.61 18.84
C PRO A 117 3.13 0.18 19.19
N ASN A 118 2.27 -0.81 18.95
CA ASN A 118 2.55 -2.23 19.16
C ASN A 118 3.18 -2.92 17.95
N MET A 119 3.46 -2.18 16.87
CA MET A 119 4.04 -2.71 15.64
C MET A 119 5.50 -3.12 15.90
N GLN A 120 5.77 -4.43 15.83
CA GLN A 120 7.12 -4.98 15.87
C GLN A 120 7.49 -5.50 14.49
N VAL A 121 8.43 -4.81 13.85
CA VAL A 121 9.03 -5.27 12.59
C VAL A 121 10.02 -6.39 12.93
N ALA A 122 9.65 -7.63 12.59
CA ALA A 122 10.52 -8.77 12.82
C ALA A 122 11.66 -8.78 11.79
N LEU A 123 12.89 -9.02 12.24
CA LEU A 123 14.00 -9.25 11.32
C LEU A 123 13.85 -10.63 10.71
N LEU A 124 13.45 -10.68 9.45
CA LEU A 124 13.15 -11.95 8.78
C LEU A 124 14.39 -12.80 8.59
N ASN A 125 14.22 -14.11 8.83
CA ASN A 125 15.26 -15.12 8.64
C ASN A 125 15.67 -15.22 7.16
N SER A 126 16.93 -15.61 6.89
CA SER A 126 17.46 -15.83 5.53
C SER A 126 16.64 -16.86 4.74
N VAL A 127 16.09 -17.87 5.42
CA VAL A 127 15.24 -18.90 4.79
C VAL A 127 13.93 -18.30 4.25
N ILE A 128 13.32 -17.38 5.00
CA ILE A 128 12.10 -16.66 4.59
C ILE A 128 12.42 -15.63 3.50
N THR A 129 13.55 -14.94 3.59
CA THR A 129 13.90 -13.84 2.68
C THR A 129 14.58 -14.27 1.38
N GLN A 130 14.91 -15.56 1.23
CA GLN A 130 15.57 -16.06 0.03
C GLN A 130 14.79 -15.70 -1.24
N GLY A 131 15.47 -15.19 -2.27
CA GLY A 131 14.83 -14.77 -3.53
C GLY A 131 14.14 -13.41 -3.49
N MET A 132 14.12 -12.72 -2.33
CA MET A 132 13.73 -11.32 -2.26
C MET A 132 14.96 -10.43 -2.53
N ASN A 133 14.78 -9.37 -3.33
CA ASN A 133 15.72 -8.26 -3.33
C ASN A 133 15.51 -7.39 -2.07
N GLN A 134 16.46 -6.49 -1.79
CA GLN A 134 16.43 -5.65 -0.58
C GLN A 134 15.15 -4.81 -0.48
N LYS A 135 14.68 -4.23 -1.59
CA LYS A 135 13.47 -3.43 -1.64
C LYS A 135 12.23 -4.24 -1.26
N LYS A 136 12.04 -5.38 -1.92
CA LYS A 136 10.91 -6.30 -1.68
C LYS A 136 10.90 -6.79 -0.23
N ARG A 137 12.07 -7.13 0.31
CA ARG A 137 12.21 -7.52 1.72
C ARG A 137 11.71 -6.43 2.66
N HIS A 138 12.18 -5.18 2.47
CA HIS A 138 11.78 -4.06 3.30
C HIS A 138 10.27 -3.77 3.24
N GLU A 139 9.69 -3.81 2.03
CA GLU A 139 8.24 -3.63 1.83
C GLU A 139 7.44 -4.71 2.57
N ILE A 140 7.87 -5.98 2.50
CA ILE A 140 7.20 -7.10 3.19
C ILE A 140 7.36 -7.00 4.69
N GLU A 141 8.56 -6.66 5.20
CA GLU A 141 8.81 -6.49 6.64
C GLU A 141 7.87 -5.44 7.24
N ALA A 142 7.72 -4.29 6.58
CA ALA A 142 6.82 -3.24 7.01
C ALA A 142 5.35 -3.67 6.94
N LEU A 143 4.91 -4.21 5.79
CA LEU A 143 3.50 -4.59 5.59
C LEU A 143 3.07 -5.72 6.52
N ALA A 144 3.92 -6.74 6.73
CA ALA A 144 3.59 -7.85 7.61
C ALA A 144 3.43 -7.40 9.07
N ALA A 145 4.27 -6.45 9.53
CA ALA A 145 4.16 -5.89 10.87
C ALA A 145 2.85 -5.11 11.06
N VAL A 146 2.42 -4.35 10.04
CA VAL A 146 1.13 -3.64 10.03
C VAL A 146 -0.03 -4.64 10.11
N VAL A 147 -0.04 -5.65 9.22
CA VAL A 147 -1.10 -6.67 9.20
C VAL A 147 -1.18 -7.41 10.54
N ASN A 148 -0.04 -7.78 11.13
CA ASN A 148 -0.03 -8.43 12.44
C ASN A 148 -0.54 -7.51 13.56
N SER A 149 -0.21 -6.21 13.53
CA SER A 149 -0.75 -5.26 14.52
C SER A 149 -2.28 -5.22 14.43
N VAL A 150 -2.82 -5.04 13.21
CA VAL A 150 -4.26 -5.01 12.98
C VAL A 150 -4.91 -6.34 13.37
N ALA A 151 -4.30 -7.47 13.02
CA ALA A 151 -4.82 -8.80 13.35
C ALA A 151 -4.95 -9.00 14.87
N ARG A 152 -3.96 -8.53 15.64
CA ARG A 152 -4.01 -8.52 17.10
C ARG A 152 -5.08 -7.57 17.65
N ASP A 153 -5.19 -6.38 17.07
CA ASP A 153 -6.14 -5.36 17.53
C ASP A 153 -7.61 -5.79 17.29
N VAL A 154 -7.87 -6.56 16.23
CA VAL A 154 -9.20 -7.12 15.92
C VAL A 154 -9.39 -8.57 16.38
N GLU A 155 -8.42 -9.11 17.14
CA GLU A 155 -8.43 -10.47 17.70
C GLU A 155 -8.65 -11.59 16.67
N THR A 156 -8.15 -11.43 15.44
CA THR A 156 -8.19 -12.47 14.40
C THR A 156 -6.85 -13.16 14.25
N ASN A 157 -6.89 -14.46 13.99
CA ASN A 157 -5.73 -15.23 13.58
C ASN A 157 -5.79 -15.61 12.09
N THR A 158 -6.81 -15.17 11.34
CA THR A 158 -7.00 -15.55 9.93
C THR A 158 -6.85 -14.34 9.02
N VAL A 159 -6.02 -14.50 7.98
CA VAL A 159 -5.77 -13.48 6.96
C VAL A 159 -6.00 -14.09 5.57
N ILE A 160 -6.68 -13.34 4.70
CA ILE A 160 -6.82 -13.68 3.28
C ILE A 160 -5.94 -12.73 2.48
N ASP A 161 -4.96 -13.28 1.76
CA ASP A 161 -3.99 -12.55 0.95
C ASP A 161 -4.37 -12.67 -0.53
N LEU A 162 -5.03 -11.64 -1.08
CA LEU A 162 -5.51 -11.60 -2.46
C LEU A 162 -4.46 -10.99 -3.38
N GLY A 163 -4.14 -11.69 -4.47
CA GLY A 163 -3.02 -11.31 -5.34
C GLY A 163 -1.68 -11.64 -4.70
N ALA A 164 -1.60 -12.75 -3.99
CA ALA A 164 -0.43 -13.14 -3.20
C ALA A 164 0.86 -13.32 -4.04
N GLY A 165 0.75 -13.45 -5.36
CA GLY A 165 1.84 -13.63 -6.29
C GLY A 165 2.68 -14.85 -5.91
N GLN A 166 3.92 -14.60 -5.47
CA GLN A 166 4.87 -15.64 -5.05
C GLN A 166 4.76 -16.00 -3.55
N GLY A 167 3.72 -15.53 -2.86
CA GLY A 167 3.39 -15.88 -1.47
C GLY A 167 4.38 -15.39 -0.42
N TYR A 168 5.21 -14.40 -0.75
CA TYR A 168 6.25 -13.89 0.16
C TYR A 168 5.67 -13.28 1.44
N LEU A 169 4.67 -12.42 1.31
CA LEU A 169 3.97 -11.82 2.45
C LEU A 169 3.26 -12.91 3.27
N SER A 170 2.52 -13.78 2.58
CA SER A 170 1.77 -14.89 3.19
C SER A 170 2.67 -15.80 4.03
N GLN A 171 3.89 -16.10 3.55
CA GLN A 171 4.88 -16.87 4.30
C GLN A 171 5.38 -16.14 5.56
N VAL A 172 5.61 -14.82 5.49
CA VAL A 172 6.00 -14.04 6.67
C VAL A 172 4.89 -14.05 7.72
N LEU A 173 3.67 -13.74 7.30
CA LEU A 173 2.49 -13.73 8.17
C LEU A 173 2.28 -15.09 8.85
N SER A 174 2.46 -16.17 8.09
CA SER A 174 2.27 -17.53 8.61
C SER A 174 3.41 -18.00 9.51
N PHE A 175 4.67 -17.93 9.06
CA PHE A 175 5.78 -18.54 9.80
C PHE A 175 6.41 -17.64 10.86
N GLU A 176 6.41 -16.33 10.66
CA GLU A 176 6.96 -15.39 11.64
C GLU A 176 5.89 -14.95 12.63
N TYR A 177 4.73 -14.53 12.13
CA TYR A 177 3.65 -14.01 12.96
C TYR A 177 2.61 -15.06 13.39
N GLN A 178 2.73 -16.32 12.93
CA GLN A 178 1.86 -17.44 13.34
C GLN A 178 0.37 -17.25 13.00
N LEU A 179 0.07 -16.45 11.98
CA LEU A 179 -1.27 -16.27 11.45
C LEU A 179 -1.64 -17.44 10.52
N SER A 180 -2.92 -17.81 10.49
CA SER A 180 -3.49 -18.67 9.46
C SER A 180 -3.70 -17.83 8.21
N VAL A 181 -3.05 -18.20 7.11
CA VAL A 181 -3.10 -17.40 5.87
C VAL A 181 -3.64 -18.22 4.73
N MET A 182 -4.70 -17.71 4.09
CA MET A 182 -5.21 -18.20 2.82
C MET A 182 -4.70 -17.28 1.72
N ALA A 183 -3.73 -17.75 0.94
CA ALA A 183 -3.19 -17.00 -0.19
C ALA A 183 -4.00 -17.30 -1.46
N ILE A 184 -4.31 -16.29 -2.26
CA ILE A 184 -5.11 -16.44 -3.49
C ILE A 184 -4.43 -15.63 -4.59
N ASP A 185 -4.20 -16.25 -5.75
CA ASP A 185 -3.66 -15.58 -6.94
C ASP A 185 -4.28 -16.14 -8.22
N ALA A 186 -4.38 -15.31 -9.25
CA ALA A 186 -4.92 -15.71 -10.56
C ALA A 186 -3.87 -16.39 -11.46
N SER A 187 -2.58 -16.20 -11.19
CA SER A 187 -1.47 -16.72 -11.99
C SER A 187 -1.06 -18.14 -11.58
N SER A 188 -1.22 -19.09 -12.51
CA SER A 188 -0.79 -20.49 -12.32
C SER A 188 0.73 -20.67 -12.32
N HIS A 189 1.49 -19.74 -12.89
CA HIS A 189 2.95 -19.81 -12.97
C HIS A 189 3.62 -19.72 -11.58
N HIS A 190 2.92 -19.21 -10.57
CA HIS A 190 3.46 -19.06 -9.22
C HIS A 190 3.17 -20.23 -8.28
N GLY A 191 2.26 -21.15 -8.60
CA GLY A 191 1.84 -22.20 -7.66
C GLY A 191 2.98 -23.12 -7.21
N ARG A 192 3.60 -23.84 -8.15
CA ARG A 192 4.60 -24.90 -7.84
C ARG A 192 5.84 -24.37 -7.11
N VAL A 193 6.36 -23.22 -7.53
CA VAL A 193 7.55 -22.59 -6.93
C VAL A 193 7.22 -22.07 -5.52
N THR A 194 5.99 -21.59 -5.31
CA THR A 194 5.56 -21.09 -4.00
C THR A 194 5.30 -22.23 -3.02
N ASP A 195 4.76 -23.35 -3.48
CA ASP A 195 4.51 -24.54 -2.65
C ASP A 195 5.83 -25.19 -2.20
N GLU A 196 6.77 -25.42 -3.13
CA GLU A 196 8.11 -25.95 -2.81
C GLU A 196 8.84 -25.06 -1.80
N ARG A 197 8.66 -23.75 -1.93
CA ARG A 197 9.22 -22.76 -1.00
C ARG A 197 8.55 -22.79 0.36
N ALA A 198 7.21 -22.83 0.42
CA ALA A 198 6.46 -22.91 1.66
C ALA A 198 6.85 -24.18 2.44
N GLU A 199 6.96 -25.32 1.76
CA GLU A 199 7.41 -26.59 2.36
C GLU A 199 8.84 -26.51 2.90
N ARG A 200 9.76 -25.85 2.18
CA ARG A 200 11.14 -25.65 2.65
C ARG A 200 11.19 -24.79 3.92
N ILE A 201 10.40 -23.71 3.98
CA ILE A 201 10.31 -22.84 5.16
C ILE A 201 9.67 -23.62 6.32
N LYS A 202 8.59 -24.34 6.07
CA LYS A 202 7.91 -25.20 7.05
C LYS A 202 8.88 -26.19 7.70
N LYS A 203 9.64 -26.95 6.90
CA LYS A 203 10.66 -27.90 7.40
C LYS A 203 11.71 -27.22 8.29
N HIS A 204 12.18 -26.04 7.90
CA HIS A 204 13.15 -25.27 8.69
C HIS A 204 12.57 -24.86 10.06
N TYR A 205 11.35 -24.34 10.08
CA TYR A 205 10.69 -23.95 11.33
C TYR A 205 10.38 -25.19 12.19
N GLU A 206 9.87 -26.29 11.63
CA GLU A 206 9.70 -27.55 12.37
C GLU A 206 11.00 -28.06 13.00
N ALA A 207 12.12 -28.02 12.28
CA ALA A 207 13.42 -28.43 12.80
C ALA A 207 13.89 -27.52 13.94
N LYS A 208 13.71 -26.20 13.80
CA LYS A 208 14.01 -25.21 14.86
C LYS A 208 13.18 -25.49 16.12
N MET A 209 11.91 -25.85 15.96
CA MET A 209 11.01 -26.18 17.07
C MET A 209 11.35 -27.50 17.76
N ARG A 210 11.71 -28.54 16.99
CA ARG A 210 12.23 -29.80 17.55
C ARG A 210 13.51 -29.58 18.37
N LYS A 211 14.43 -28.74 17.87
CA LYS A 211 15.68 -28.40 18.57
C LYS A 211 15.44 -27.59 19.84
N SER A 212 14.50 -26.65 19.83
CA SER A 212 14.14 -25.85 21.02
C SER A 212 13.38 -26.65 22.08
N ARG A 213 12.58 -27.66 21.67
CA ARG A 213 11.94 -28.63 22.57
C ARG A 213 12.96 -29.54 23.25
N ARG A 214 13.92 -30.11 22.50
CA ARG A 214 15.01 -30.93 23.08
C ARG A 214 15.82 -30.17 24.12
N LYS A 215 16.18 -28.91 23.85
CA LYS A 215 16.89 -28.05 24.82
C LYS A 215 16.09 -27.71 26.08
N ARG A 216 14.75 -27.67 25.99
CA ARG A 216 13.87 -27.45 27.15
C ARG A 216 13.72 -28.69 28.02
N CYS A 217 13.74 -29.89 27.42
CA CYS A 217 13.72 -31.13 28.19
C CYS A 217 15.00 -31.37 29.01
N ASP A 218 16.12 -30.71 28.67
CA ASP A 218 17.37 -30.75 29.45
C ASP A 218 17.38 -29.77 30.65
N HIS A 219 16.38 -28.89 30.79
CA HIS A 219 16.22 -27.97 31.93
C HIS A 219 14.76 -28.00 32.40
N SER A 220 14.45 -28.94 33.30
CA SER A 220 13.12 -29.12 33.89
C SER A 220 12.73 -27.93 34.77
N GLN A 221 11.67 -27.21 34.38
CA GLN A 221 10.62 -26.75 35.28
C GLN A 221 9.31 -26.48 34.51
N ASP A 222 8.25 -27.12 34.98
CA ASP A 222 6.89 -27.09 34.42
C ASP A 222 6.28 -25.69 34.45
N SER A 223 5.84 -25.22 33.28
CA SER A 223 4.72 -24.30 33.16
C SER A 223 3.98 -24.62 31.86
N TYR A 224 2.67 -24.86 31.97
CA TYR A 224 1.81 -25.18 30.84
C TYR A 224 1.69 -23.94 29.95
N MET A 225 2.50 -23.90 28.89
CA MET A 225 2.43 -22.89 27.83
C MET A 225 1.93 -23.57 26.55
N PRO A 226 1.01 -22.92 25.80
CA PRO A 226 0.40 -23.53 24.62
C PRO A 226 1.48 -23.95 23.61
N SER A 227 1.30 -25.13 23.02
CA SER A 227 2.20 -25.62 21.99
C SER A 227 2.24 -24.64 20.82
N PRO A 228 3.42 -24.33 20.27
CA PRO A 228 3.49 -23.42 19.14
C PRO A 228 2.75 -24.03 17.96
N VAL A 229 1.72 -23.34 17.48
CA VAL A 229 1.04 -23.69 16.24
C VAL A 229 1.98 -23.26 15.11
N LEU A 230 2.46 -24.23 14.33
CA LEU A 230 3.20 -23.92 13.12
C LEU A 230 2.22 -23.28 12.15
N GLY A 231 2.51 -22.07 11.68
CA GLY A 231 1.70 -21.41 10.67
C GLY A 231 1.43 -22.36 9.50
N HIS A 232 0.15 -22.46 9.13
CA HIS A 232 -0.27 -23.15 7.92
C HIS A 232 -0.58 -22.07 6.88
N VAL A 233 0.06 -22.16 5.71
CA VAL A 233 -0.45 -21.49 4.52
C VAL A 233 -1.38 -22.52 3.89
N GLU A 234 -2.69 -22.32 4.03
CA GLU A 234 -3.62 -23.09 3.21
C GLU A 234 -3.41 -22.65 1.76
N ASN A 235 -3.40 -23.65 0.85
CA ASN A 235 -3.04 -23.59 -0.56
C ASN A 235 -3.24 -22.22 -1.23
N ILE A 236 -2.37 -21.87 -2.18
CA ILE A 236 -2.72 -20.83 -3.17
C ILE A 236 -3.97 -21.32 -3.91
N VAL A 237 -5.14 -20.87 -3.48
CA VAL A 237 -6.40 -21.27 -4.11
C VAL A 237 -6.47 -20.49 -5.40
N GLN A 238 -6.30 -21.19 -6.51
CA GLN A 238 -6.51 -20.62 -7.83
C GLN A 238 -7.99 -20.32 -8.01
N LEU A 239 -8.36 -19.04 -8.16
CA LEU A 239 -9.65 -18.67 -8.72
C LEU A 239 -9.63 -19.06 -10.20
N LYS A 240 -10.27 -20.19 -10.54
CA LYS A 240 -10.56 -20.53 -11.93
C LYS A 240 -11.62 -19.56 -12.44
N GLY A 241 -11.20 -18.60 -13.26
CA GLY A 241 -12.00 -17.84 -14.23
C GLY A 241 -13.31 -17.22 -13.74
N CYS A 242 -13.30 -15.89 -13.56
CA CYS A 242 -14.42 -15.08 -14.05
C CYS A 242 -14.10 -14.68 -15.50
#